data_AF-A0A6J4SIJ7-F1
#
_entry.id   AF-A0A6J4SIJ7-F1
#
_cell.length_a   1.000
_cell.length_b   1.000
_cell.length_c   1.000
_cell.angle_alpha   90.00
_cell.angle_beta   90.00
_cell.angle_gamma   90.00
#
_symmetry.space_group_name_H-M   'P 1'
#
loop_
_entity.id
_entity.type
_entity.pdbx_description
1 polymer ?
#
loop_
_entity_poly.entity_id
_entity_poly.type
_entity_poly.pdbx_seq_one_letter_code
_entity_poly.pdbx_strand_id
1 'polypeptide(L)'
;MLRSAFALAGLTLVLLAIPSTSSAATCTVSKKPRALGPTYVTRLTVANVSCATGKSLVRAYYRCRVANGGADGRCRKRVRGYSCRERRTNVISTQFDAAVTCRSGSRRVVHKYTQFT
;
A
#
# COMPACT_ATOMS: atom_id res chain seq x y z
N MET A 1 -58.92 -43.52 7.37
CA MET A 1 -57.46 -43.74 7.57
C MET A 1 -56.74 -42.77 6.65
N LEU A 2 -56.63 -41.50 7.04
CA LEU A 2 -55.44 -40.82 7.61
C LEU A 2 -54.23 -40.69 6.64
N ARG A 3 -54.21 -39.54 5.94
CA ARG A 3 -53.11 -38.58 5.67
C ARG A 3 -51.71 -39.10 5.36
N SER A 4 -51.07 -38.56 4.31
CA SER A 4 -49.78 -37.84 4.41
C SER A 4 -49.36 -37.24 3.06
N ALA A 5 -49.43 -35.91 2.96
CA ALA A 5 -48.82 -35.12 1.90
C ALA A 5 -47.41 -34.69 2.36
N PHE A 6 -46.37 -35.08 1.63
CA PHE A 6 -45.01 -34.59 1.84
C PHE A 6 -44.74 -33.42 0.90
N ALA A 7 -44.90 -32.21 1.40
CA ALA A 7 -44.44 -30.99 0.73
C ALA A 7 -42.95 -30.79 1.03
N LEU A 8 -42.10 -30.99 0.01
CA LEU A 8 -40.67 -30.65 0.07
C LEU A 8 -40.49 -29.17 -0.27
N ALA A 9 -40.36 -28.34 0.77
CA ALA A 9 -39.98 -26.94 0.64
C ALA A 9 -38.47 -26.83 0.35
N GLY A 10 -38.11 -26.49 -0.88
CA GLY A 10 -36.73 -26.22 -1.30
C GLY A 10 -36.26 -24.86 -0.81
N LEU A 11 -35.27 -24.84 0.07
CA LEU A 11 -34.62 -23.63 0.57
C LEU A 11 -33.53 -23.16 -0.42
N THR A 12 -33.84 -22.20 -1.29
CA THR A 12 -32.85 -21.58 -2.17
C THR A 12 -31.95 -20.61 -1.39
N LEU A 13 -30.69 -21.01 -1.19
CA LEU A 13 -29.64 -20.16 -0.58
C LEU A 13 -29.18 -19.10 -1.61
N VAL A 14 -29.62 -17.86 -1.45
CA VAL A 14 -29.09 -16.72 -2.23
C VAL A 14 -27.74 -16.33 -1.62
N LEU A 15 -26.63 -16.66 -2.32
CA LEU A 15 -25.30 -16.13 -2.00
C LEU A 15 -25.26 -14.62 -2.33
N LEU A 16 -25.50 -13.79 -1.34
CA LEU A 16 -25.23 -12.35 -1.41
C LEU A 16 -23.71 -12.14 -1.53
N ALA A 17 -23.25 -11.75 -2.71
CA ALA A 17 -21.89 -11.26 -2.92
C ALA A 17 -21.72 -9.93 -2.17
N ILE A 18 -21.19 -10.01 -0.95
CA ILE A 18 -20.93 -8.83 -0.11
C ILE A 18 -19.80 -8.03 -0.77
N PRO A 19 -20.02 -6.78 -1.20
CA PRO A 19 -18.94 -5.96 -1.72
C PRO A 19 -17.90 -5.78 -0.62
N SER A 20 -16.70 -6.29 -0.84
CA SER A 20 -15.57 -6.06 0.07
C SER A 20 -15.22 -4.57 0.00
N THR A 21 -15.76 -3.79 0.91
CA THR A 21 -15.37 -2.39 1.11
C THR A 21 -13.87 -2.37 1.38
N SER A 22 -13.12 -1.91 0.39
CA SER A 22 -11.67 -1.80 0.42
C SER A 22 -11.26 -0.77 1.47
N SER A 23 -11.12 -1.20 2.72
CA SER A 23 -10.72 -0.31 3.81
C SER A 23 -9.26 0.11 3.65
N ALA A 24 -9.05 1.41 3.47
CA ALA A 24 -7.73 2.00 3.52
C ALA A 24 -7.27 2.00 4.99
N ALA A 25 -6.25 1.22 5.31
CA ALA A 25 -5.63 1.20 6.62
C ALA A 25 -4.45 2.18 6.65
N THR A 26 -4.41 3.05 7.67
CA THR A 26 -3.21 3.82 7.96
C THR A 26 -2.30 2.96 8.81
N CYS A 27 -1.13 2.62 8.28
CA CYS A 27 -0.17 1.83 9.02
C CYS A 27 0.62 2.76 9.92
N THR A 28 0.61 2.49 11.23
CA THR A 28 1.52 3.14 12.15
C THR A 28 2.95 2.75 11.75
N VAL A 29 3.61 3.67 11.05
CA VAL A 29 5.06 3.67 10.95
C VAL A 29 5.51 4.09 12.35
N SER A 30 5.85 3.10 13.17
CA SER A 30 6.23 3.26 14.58
C SER A 30 7.02 4.53 14.79
N LYS A 31 6.74 5.25 15.89
CA LYS A 31 7.19 6.59 16.36
C LYS A 31 8.72 6.87 16.33
N LYS A 32 9.40 6.45 15.28
CA LYS A 32 10.82 6.55 14.98
C LYS A 32 10.93 6.68 13.45
N PRO A 33 10.78 7.89 12.90
CA PRO A 33 10.87 8.11 11.45
C PRO A 33 12.21 7.65 10.84
N ARG A 34 13.22 7.39 11.68
CA ARG A 34 14.55 6.87 11.35
C ARG A 34 14.66 5.33 11.25
N ALA A 35 13.61 4.56 11.61
CA ALA A 35 13.71 3.10 11.74
C ALA A 35 13.49 2.30 10.42
N LEU A 36 13.23 2.98 9.30
CA LEU A 36 13.04 2.34 7.98
C LEU A 36 14.16 2.68 6.96
N GLY A 37 15.20 3.39 7.38
CA GLY A 37 16.30 3.91 6.54
C GLY A 37 16.51 5.43 6.78
N PRO A 38 17.50 6.08 6.11
CA PRO A 38 17.79 7.50 6.28
C PRO A 38 16.70 8.45 5.74
N THR A 39 15.59 7.93 5.21
CA THR A 39 14.40 8.71 4.84
C THR A 39 13.43 8.76 6.00
N TYR A 40 13.06 9.96 6.44
CA TYR A 40 11.99 10.17 7.41
C TYR A 40 10.66 9.78 6.76
N VAL A 41 10.21 8.52 6.89
CA VAL A 41 8.89 8.12 6.38
C VAL A 41 7.83 8.76 7.28
N THR A 42 7.23 9.84 6.82
CA THR A 42 6.27 10.65 7.58
C THR A 42 4.86 10.06 7.58
N ARG A 43 4.52 9.23 6.60
CA ARG A 43 3.22 8.55 6.53
C ARG A 43 3.28 7.29 5.67
N LEU A 44 2.61 6.22 6.09
CA LEU A 44 2.34 5.02 5.28
C LEU A 44 0.85 4.69 5.34
N THR A 45 0.20 4.73 4.18
CA THR A 45 -1.20 4.35 4.01
C THR A 45 -1.27 3.19 3.04
N VAL A 46 -2.00 2.15 3.39
CA VAL A 46 -2.19 0.96 2.56
C VAL A 46 -3.68 0.77 2.29
N ALA A 47 -4.03 0.24 1.12
CA ALA A 47 -5.37 -0.21 0.80
C ALA A 47 -5.27 -1.57 0.11
N ASN A 48 -6.11 -2.51 0.54
CA ASN A 48 -6.13 -3.90 0.07
C ASN A 48 -4.80 -4.65 0.22
N VAL A 49 -3.92 -4.22 1.14
CA VAL A 49 -2.68 -4.92 1.50
C VAL A 49 -2.38 -4.77 2.97
N SER A 50 -1.63 -5.72 3.53
CA SER A 50 -1.18 -5.64 4.92
C SER A 50 -0.08 -4.58 5.11
N CYS A 51 0.02 -4.04 6.33
CA CYS A 51 1.08 -3.11 6.69
C CYS A 51 2.49 -3.69 6.56
N ALA A 52 2.66 -5.01 6.77
CA ALA A 52 3.92 -5.69 6.54
C ALA A 52 4.37 -5.61 5.07
N THR A 53 3.43 -5.89 4.14
CA THR A 53 3.66 -5.73 2.71
C THR A 53 3.96 -4.28 2.34
N GLY A 54 3.22 -3.32 2.91
CA GLY A 54 3.48 -1.89 2.74
C GLY A 54 4.90 -1.50 3.17
N LYS A 55 5.33 -1.87 4.38
CA LYS A 55 6.70 -1.60 4.88
C LYS A 55 7.78 -2.25 4.00
N SER A 56 7.57 -3.48 3.57
CA SER A 56 8.50 -4.18 2.67
C SER A 56 8.61 -3.48 1.31
N LEU A 57 7.50 -2.99 0.77
CA LEU A 57 7.48 -2.23 -0.47
C LEU A 57 8.27 -0.93 -0.36
N VAL A 58 8.10 -0.18 0.74
CA VAL A 58 8.88 1.04 1.01
C VAL A 58 10.38 0.77 1.00
N ARG A 59 10.82 -0.31 1.68
CA ARG A 59 12.24 -0.71 1.69
C ARG A 59 12.75 -1.06 0.29
N ALA A 60 11.97 -1.81 -0.49
CA ALA A 60 12.33 -2.19 -1.85
C ALA A 60 12.37 -0.95 -2.78
N TYR A 61 11.45 -0.01 -2.61
CA TYR A 61 11.44 1.26 -3.34
C TYR A 61 12.70 2.08 -3.04
N TYR A 62 13.06 2.21 -1.76
CA TYR A 62 14.27 2.92 -1.34
C TYR A 62 15.54 2.30 -1.95
N ARG A 63 15.68 0.96 -1.91
CA ARG A 63 16.80 0.25 -2.55
C ARG A 63 16.88 0.54 -4.06
N CYS A 64 15.75 0.50 -4.74
CA CYS A 64 15.68 0.85 -6.16
C CYS A 64 16.14 2.29 -6.39
N ARG A 65 15.70 3.23 -5.56
CA ARG A 65 16.07 4.64 -5.68
C ARG A 65 17.59 4.85 -5.54
N VAL A 66 18.18 4.29 -4.49
CA VAL A 66 19.62 4.39 -4.21
C VAL A 66 20.45 3.75 -5.34
N ALA A 67 20.02 2.60 -5.85
CA ALA A 67 20.69 1.95 -6.98
C ALA A 67 20.64 2.76 -8.29
N ASN A 68 19.72 3.73 -8.41
CA ASN A 68 19.55 4.57 -9.61
C ASN A 68 20.05 6.01 -9.41
N GLY A 69 20.92 6.27 -8.43
CA GLY A 69 21.50 7.60 -8.20
C GLY A 69 21.43 8.11 -6.76
N GLY A 70 21.46 7.22 -5.75
CA GLY A 70 21.61 7.63 -4.35
C GLY A 70 20.42 8.41 -3.77
N ALA A 71 20.70 9.55 -3.15
CA ALA A 71 19.70 10.43 -2.55
C ALA A 71 18.77 11.04 -3.61
N ASP A 72 19.32 11.41 -4.77
CA ASP A 72 18.58 12.04 -5.86
C ASP A 72 17.99 11.06 -6.87
N GLY A 73 18.42 9.80 -6.83
CA GLY A 73 17.95 8.75 -7.73
C GLY A 73 16.42 8.62 -7.75
N ARG A 74 15.89 8.00 -8.81
CA ARG A 74 14.46 7.70 -8.93
C ARG A 74 14.25 6.24 -9.29
N CYS A 75 13.20 5.63 -8.74
CA CYS A 75 12.81 4.30 -9.17
C CYS A 75 11.79 4.38 -10.30
N ARG A 76 12.21 4.08 -11.54
CA ARG A 76 11.32 4.05 -12.73
C ARG A 76 10.74 2.65 -13.02
N LYS A 77 11.32 1.60 -12.44
CA LYS A 77 10.88 0.21 -12.63
C LYS A 77 9.78 -0.20 -11.65
N ARG A 78 9.10 -1.31 -11.96
CA ARG A 78 8.14 -1.91 -11.02
C ARG A 78 8.88 -2.44 -9.79
N VAL A 79 8.31 -2.19 -8.61
CA VAL A 79 8.87 -2.63 -7.33
C VAL A 79 7.98 -3.73 -6.78
N ARG A 80 8.49 -4.97 -6.71
CA ARG A 80 7.72 -6.16 -6.28
C ARG A 80 6.37 -6.31 -7.01
N GLY A 81 6.34 -5.96 -8.30
CA GLY A 81 5.12 -5.98 -9.11
C GLY A 81 4.25 -4.71 -9.02
N TYR A 82 4.57 -3.74 -8.16
CA TYR A 82 3.85 -2.46 -8.06
C TYR A 82 4.42 -1.42 -9.01
N SER A 83 3.54 -0.68 -9.69
CA SER A 83 3.89 0.55 -10.40
C SER A 83 3.93 1.70 -9.39
N CYS A 84 5.13 2.20 -9.10
CA CYS A 84 5.34 3.31 -8.17
C CYS A 84 5.52 4.62 -8.93
N ARG A 85 4.79 5.66 -8.51
CA ARG A 85 4.95 7.03 -8.99
C ARG A 85 5.37 7.91 -7.82
N GLU A 86 6.53 8.53 -7.94
CA GLU A 86 7.04 9.51 -7.00
C GLU A 86 6.69 10.92 -7.44
N ARG A 87 6.20 11.73 -6.50
CA ARG A 87 6.05 13.17 -6.65
C ARG A 87 6.90 13.84 -5.59
N ARG A 88 7.89 14.63 -6.00
CA ARG A 88 8.69 15.45 -5.09
C ARG A 88 8.04 16.83 -4.93
N THR A 89 8.16 17.39 -3.73
CA THR A 89 7.67 18.70 -3.31
C THR A 89 8.70 19.33 -2.38
N ASN A 90 8.63 20.64 -2.16
CA ASN A 90 9.56 21.36 -1.25
C ASN A 90 11.03 21.07 -1.57
N VAL A 91 11.39 21.04 -2.85
CA VAL A 91 12.75 20.74 -3.31
C VAL A 91 13.61 21.98 -3.11
N ILE A 92 14.60 21.88 -2.22
CA ILE A 92 15.67 22.85 -2.01
C ILE A 92 17.02 22.12 -2.11
N SER A 93 18.13 22.86 -2.12
CA SER A 93 19.48 22.29 -2.29
C SER A 93 19.90 21.26 -1.24
N THR A 94 19.26 21.27 -0.07
CA THR A 94 19.61 20.42 1.09
C THR A 94 18.52 19.42 1.49
N GLN A 95 17.30 19.54 0.95
CA GLN A 95 16.23 18.59 1.24
C GLN A 95 15.13 18.59 0.17
N PHE A 96 14.36 17.50 0.14
CA PHE A 96 13.06 17.46 -0.52
C PHE A 96 12.07 16.56 0.21
N ASP A 97 10.79 16.87 0.07
CA ASP A 97 9.70 15.97 0.42
C ASP A 97 9.28 15.15 -0.80
N ALA A 98 8.83 13.93 -0.57
CA ALA A 98 8.27 13.11 -1.63
C ALA A 98 7.06 12.29 -1.16
N ALA A 99 6.09 12.17 -2.06
CA ALA A 99 4.96 11.27 -1.93
C ALA A 99 5.03 10.22 -3.04
N VAL A 100 5.12 8.96 -2.64
CA VAL A 100 5.17 7.83 -3.56
C VAL A 100 3.86 7.07 -3.46
N THR A 101 3.23 6.85 -4.61
CA THR A 101 2.04 6.02 -4.74
C THR A 101 2.38 4.81 -5.58
N CYS A 102 2.35 3.64 -4.95
CA CYS A 102 2.54 2.35 -5.59
C CYS A 102 1.19 1.64 -5.76
N ARG A 103 0.92 1.14 -6.97
CA ARG A 103 -0.33 0.45 -7.32
C ARG A 103 -0.06 -0.91 -7.96
N SER A 104 -0.91 -1.88 -7.65
CA SER A 104 -0.91 -3.22 -8.27
C SER A 104 -2.34 -3.78 -8.30
N GLY A 105 -3.07 -3.52 -9.40
CA GLY A 105 -4.51 -3.79 -9.46
C GLY A 105 -5.26 -2.94 -8.42
N SER A 106 -6.11 -3.58 -7.61
CA SER A 106 -6.83 -2.94 -6.49
C SER A 106 -5.96 -2.59 -5.28
N ARG A 107 -4.70 -3.06 -5.25
CA ARG A 107 -3.76 -2.83 -4.15
C ARG A 107 -3.08 -1.48 -4.28
N ARG A 108 -3.07 -0.70 -3.20
CA ARG A 108 -2.44 0.63 -3.17
C ARG A 108 -1.60 0.80 -1.91
N VAL A 109 -0.40 1.35 -2.08
CA VAL A 109 0.49 1.75 -0.99
C VAL A 109 0.94 3.17 -1.27
N VAL A 110 0.66 4.07 -0.34
CA VAL A 110 1.12 5.46 -0.40
C VAL A 110 2.05 5.68 0.77
N HIS A 111 3.27 6.15 0.47
CA HIS A 111 4.18 6.58 1.51
C HIS A 111 4.71 7.98 1.24
N LYS A 112 4.84 8.76 2.30
CA LYS A 112 5.48 10.08 2.27
C LYS A 112 6.80 10.02 3.01
N TYR A 113 7.80 10.71 2.49
CA TYR A 113 9.09 10.83 3.16
C TYR A 113 9.77 12.16 2.89
N THR A 114 10.65 12.55 3.81
CA THR A 114 11.59 13.66 3.61
C THR A 114 13.00 13.09 3.45
N GLN A 115 13.74 13.61 2.49
CA GLN A 115 15.13 13.25 2.19
C GLN A 115 16.00 14.49 2.30
N PHE A 116 17.10 14.37 3.05
CA PHE A 116 18.18 15.36 3.04
C PHE A 116 19.21 14.92 2.00
N THR A 117 19.63 15.85 1.14
CA THR A 117 20.57 15.61 0.03
C THR A 117 21.98 16.03 0.43
#